data_AF-A0A1J3K077-F1
#
_entry.id   AF-A0A1J3K077-F1
#
_cell.length_a   1.000
_cell.length_b   1.000
_cell.length_c   1.000
_cell.angle_alpha   90.00
_cell.angle_beta   90.00
_cell.angle_gamma   90.00
#
_symmetry.space_group_name_H-M   'P 1'
#
loop_
_entity.id
_entity.type
_entity.pdbx_description
1 polymer ?
#
loop_
_entity_poly.entity_id
_entity_poly.type
_entity_poly.pdbx_seq_one_letter_code
_entity_poly.pdbx_strand_id
1 'polypeptide(L)'
;PEEDDKLTAYINENGYGNWRSLPKLAGLNRCGKSCRLRWMNYLRPDIRRGEFSDEEESTIVKLHALLGNKWSKIASHLPGRTDNEIKNYWNTHMRKKLLQMGIDPITHEPRTNDLSLDVSQMLAAAIS
;
A
#
# COMPACT_ATOMS: atom_id res chain seq x y z
N PRO A 1 5.23 19.47 -7.48
CA PRO A 1 5.15 20.58 -6.52
C PRO A 1 6.55 21.14 -6.29
N GLU A 2 6.72 22.45 -6.13
CA GLU A 2 8.05 23.07 -6.03
C GLU A 2 8.96 22.43 -4.96
N GLU A 3 8.40 22.04 -3.80
CA GLU A 3 9.15 21.35 -2.75
C GLU A 3 9.64 19.95 -3.17
N ASP A 4 8.85 19.21 -3.96
CA ASP A 4 9.22 17.88 -4.46
C ASP A 4 10.35 17.97 -5.49
N ASP A 5 10.33 19.02 -6.33
CA ASP A 5 11.35 19.27 -7.34
C ASP A 5 12.69 19.62 -6.67
N LYS A 6 12.67 20.48 -5.63
CA LYS A 6 13.84 20.78 -4.81
C LYS A 6 14.40 19.55 -4.11
N LEU A 7 13.52 18.72 -3.52
CA LEU A 7 13.93 17.47 -2.86
C LEU A 7 14.59 16.51 -3.86
N THR A 8 14.01 16.38 -5.05
CA THR A 8 14.50 15.47 -6.10
C THR A 8 15.82 15.96 -6.68
N ALA A 9 15.92 17.25 -7.03
CA ALA A 9 17.15 17.86 -7.54
C ALA A 9 18.31 17.68 -6.55
N TYR A 10 18.09 18.01 -5.28
CA TYR A 10 19.11 17.86 -4.25
C TYR A 10 19.61 16.40 -4.12
N ILE A 11 18.69 15.43 -4.09
CA ILE A 11 19.03 14.02 -3.94
C ILE A 11 19.75 13.47 -5.19
N ASN A 12 19.37 13.91 -6.40
CA ASN A 12 20.03 13.48 -7.63
C ASN A 12 21.49 13.98 -7.69
N GLU A 13 21.76 15.18 -7.19
CA GLU A 13 23.10 15.78 -7.18
C GLU A 13 23.99 15.27 -6.04
N ASN A 14 23.41 15.08 -4.83
CA ASN A 14 24.18 14.86 -3.60
C ASN A 14 23.94 13.49 -2.95
N GLY A 15 22.95 12.74 -3.43
CA GLY A 15 22.37 11.61 -2.70
C GLY A 15 21.51 12.08 -1.51
N TYR A 16 20.81 11.15 -0.87
CA TYR A 16 19.94 11.47 0.27
C TYR A 16 20.67 11.59 1.61
N GLY A 17 21.87 11.01 1.73
CA GLY A 17 22.74 11.11 2.90
C GLY A 17 22.00 11.00 4.25
N ASN A 18 22.19 12.02 5.09
CA ASN A 18 21.51 12.13 6.39
C ASN A 18 20.20 12.91 6.26
N TRP A 19 19.08 12.21 6.43
CA TRP A 19 17.74 12.81 6.39
C TRP A 19 17.54 13.97 7.38
N ARG A 20 18.25 14.01 8.53
CA ARG A 20 18.09 15.12 9.50
C ARG A 20 18.61 16.46 8.96
N SER A 21 19.74 16.45 8.24
CA SER A 21 20.35 17.67 7.69
C SER A 21 19.85 18.00 6.28
N LEU A 22 19.39 16.99 5.54
CA LEU A 22 18.96 17.14 4.14
C LEU A 22 17.99 18.31 3.91
N PRO A 23 16.89 18.50 4.68
CA PRO A 23 15.94 19.56 4.36
C PRO A 23 16.57 20.96 4.35
N LYS A 24 17.44 21.24 5.34
CA LYS A 24 18.14 22.52 5.44
C LYS A 24 19.09 22.73 4.26
N LEU A 25 19.81 21.68 3.85
CA LEU A 25 20.76 21.73 2.74
C LEU A 25 20.03 21.86 1.38
N ALA A 26 18.86 21.25 1.24
CA ALA A 26 18.00 21.34 0.06
C ALA A 26 17.16 22.62 -0.01
N GLY A 27 17.28 23.53 0.97
CA GLY A 27 16.47 24.76 1.03
C GLY A 27 14.98 24.50 1.27
N LEU A 28 14.63 23.39 1.92
CA LEU A 28 13.26 22.98 2.25
C LEU A 28 12.88 23.39 3.67
N ASN A 29 11.68 23.97 3.83
CA ASN A 29 11.11 24.26 5.14
C ASN A 29 10.35 23.05 5.70
N ARG A 30 11.02 21.90 5.79
CA ARG A 30 10.45 20.60 6.20
C ARG A 30 11.38 19.86 7.15
N CYS A 31 10.85 18.84 7.83
CA CYS A 31 11.66 17.96 8.66
C CYS A 31 12.15 16.74 7.88
N GLY A 32 13.27 16.17 8.33
CA GLY A 32 13.91 15.03 7.68
C GLY A 32 13.00 13.81 7.52
N LYS A 33 12.16 13.55 8.52
CA LYS A 33 11.18 12.46 8.47
C LYS A 33 10.21 12.64 7.29
N SER A 34 9.73 13.86 7.06
CA SER A 34 8.81 14.17 5.97
C SER A 34 9.50 13.98 4.61
N CYS A 35 10.71 14.52 4.45
CA CYS A 35 11.49 14.37 3.21
C CYS A 35 11.78 12.89 2.91
N ARG A 36 12.21 12.12 3.91
CA ARG A 36 12.41 10.66 3.77
C ARG A 36 11.14 9.97 3.33
N LEU A 37 10.02 10.23 4.00
CA LEU A 37 8.75 9.59 3.68
C LEU A 37 8.32 9.94 2.26
N ARG A 38 8.48 11.20 1.85
CA ARG A 38 8.12 11.68 0.52
C ARG A 38 8.98 11.01 -0.56
N TRP A 39 10.30 10.97 -0.37
CA TRP A 39 11.22 10.32 -1.29
C TRP A 39 10.90 8.83 -1.45
N MET A 40 10.88 8.09 -0.33
CA MET A 40 10.76 6.63 -0.33
C MET A 40 9.42 6.12 -0.84
N ASN A 41 8.35 6.92 -0.74
CA ASN A 41 7.01 6.49 -1.17
C ASN A 41 6.55 7.08 -2.51
N TYR A 42 7.10 8.23 -2.94
CA TYR A 42 6.51 8.99 -4.04
C TYR A 42 7.48 9.59 -5.05
N LEU A 43 8.75 9.86 -4.71
CA LEU A 43 9.65 10.56 -5.64
C LEU A 43 10.76 9.69 -6.21
N ARG A 44 11.10 8.58 -5.54
CA ARG A 44 12.15 7.67 -6.03
C ARG A 44 11.76 7.12 -7.42
N PRO A 45 12.68 7.14 -8.41
CA PRO A 45 12.35 6.89 -9.82
C PRO A 45 11.99 5.44 -10.15
N ASP A 46 12.40 4.50 -9.30
CA ASP A 46 12.13 3.07 -9.44
C ASP A 46 10.73 2.67 -8.93
N ILE A 47 9.94 3.61 -8.39
CA ILE A 47 8.59 3.30 -7.90
C ILE A 47 7.62 3.28 -9.08
N ARG A 48 6.98 2.14 -9.30
CA ARG A 48 5.99 1.90 -10.34
C ARG A 48 4.68 2.60 -10.01
N ARG A 49 4.15 3.36 -10.98
CA ARG A 49 2.87 4.06 -10.88
C ARG A 49 1.75 3.26 -11.55
N GLY A 50 0.53 3.42 -11.04
CA GLY A 50 -0.67 2.78 -11.58
C GLY A 50 -1.15 1.57 -10.76
N GLU A 51 -2.15 0.89 -11.31
CA GLU A 51 -2.83 -0.24 -10.68
C GLU A 51 -1.88 -1.44 -10.50
N PHE A 52 -2.19 -2.29 -9.52
CA PHE A 52 -1.52 -3.57 -9.33
C PHE A 52 -1.94 -4.53 -10.44
N SER A 53 -1.00 -5.25 -11.05
CA SER A 53 -1.32 -6.33 -11.98
C SER A 53 -1.84 -7.56 -11.24
N ASP A 54 -2.49 -8.47 -11.95
CA ASP A 54 -3.02 -9.71 -11.37
C ASP A 54 -1.91 -10.57 -10.74
N GLU A 55 -0.71 -10.57 -11.31
CA GLU A 55 0.45 -11.26 -10.74
C GLU A 55 0.93 -10.61 -9.44
N GLU A 56 0.95 -9.28 -9.40
CA GLU A 56 1.28 -8.54 -8.17
C GLU A 56 0.23 -8.81 -7.10
N GLU A 57 -1.07 -8.79 -7.46
CA GLU A 57 -2.18 -9.09 -6.56
C GLU A 57 -2.06 -10.51 -5.97
N SER A 58 -1.86 -11.50 -6.84
CA SER A 58 -1.68 -12.91 -6.43
C SER A 58 -0.50 -13.05 -5.45
N THR A 59 0.60 -12.35 -5.72
CA THR A 59 1.77 -12.33 -4.84
C THR A 59 1.45 -11.68 -3.50
N ILE A 60 0.71 -10.57 -3.47
CA ILE A 60 0.29 -9.89 -2.23
C ILE A 60 -0.57 -10.83 -1.38
N VAL A 61 -1.58 -11.47 -1.97
CA VAL A 61 -2.47 -12.40 -1.25
C VAL A 61 -1.68 -13.55 -0.66
N LYS A 62 -0.86 -14.22 -1.48
CA LYS A 62 -0.05 -15.35 -1.05
C LYS A 62 0.90 -14.98 0.10
N LEU A 63 1.60 -13.85 -0.03
CA LEU A 63 2.55 -13.42 0.99
C LEU A 63 1.86 -12.91 2.25
N HIS A 64 0.70 -12.25 2.13
CA HIS A 64 -0.09 -11.86 3.29
C HIS A 64 -0.59 -13.08 4.07
N ALA A 65 -1.07 -14.13 3.39
CA ALA A 65 -1.46 -15.38 4.06
C ALA A 65 -0.32 -15.99 4.88
N LEU A 66 0.92 -15.89 4.38
CA LEU A 66 2.11 -16.46 5.03
C LEU A 66 2.74 -15.55 6.11
N LEU A 67 2.68 -14.23 5.92
CA LEU A 67 3.46 -13.26 6.70
C LEU A 67 2.59 -12.28 7.51
N GLY A 68 1.29 -12.21 7.24
CA GLY A 68 0.37 -11.19 7.74
C GLY A 68 0.76 -9.78 7.27
N ASN A 69 0.53 -8.79 8.14
CA ASN A 69 0.76 -7.35 7.87
C ASN A 69 2.25 -6.93 7.83
N LYS A 70 3.16 -7.81 7.39
CA LYS A 70 4.60 -7.51 7.26
C LYS A 70 4.89 -6.82 5.93
N TRP A 71 4.29 -5.64 5.72
CA TRP A 71 4.29 -4.93 4.43
C TRP A 71 5.68 -4.69 3.85
N SER A 72 6.65 -4.29 4.66
CA SER A 72 8.02 -4.05 4.17
C SER A 72 8.71 -5.34 3.68
N LYS A 73 8.34 -6.50 4.23
CA LYS A 73 8.82 -7.81 3.75
C LYS A 73 8.05 -8.27 2.51
N ILE A 74 6.76 -7.95 2.39
CA ILE A 74 6.00 -8.22 1.17
C ILE A 74 6.54 -7.36 0.01
N ALA A 75 6.83 -6.09 0.26
CA ALA A 75 7.37 -5.16 -0.72
C ALA A 75 8.71 -5.60 -1.32
N SER A 76 9.55 -6.33 -0.57
CA SER A 76 10.81 -6.85 -1.13
C SER A 76 10.62 -7.92 -2.22
N HIS A 77 9.41 -8.45 -2.38
CA HIS A 77 9.05 -9.38 -3.46
C HIS A 77 8.31 -8.71 -4.63
N LEU A 78 8.05 -7.40 -4.56
CA LEU A 78 7.30 -6.65 -5.57
C LEU A 78 8.15 -5.47 -6.06
N PRO A 79 9.03 -5.68 -7.04
CA PRO A 79 9.93 -4.65 -7.54
C PRO A 79 9.16 -3.38 -7.94
N GLY A 80 9.60 -2.25 -7.40
CA GLY A 80 8.98 -0.95 -7.66
C GLY A 80 7.67 -0.69 -6.93
N ARG A 81 7.16 -1.60 -6.08
CA ARG A 81 6.04 -1.32 -5.17
C ARG A 81 6.54 -1.03 -3.76
N THR A 82 5.90 -0.06 -3.12
CA THR A 82 6.21 0.31 -1.74
C THR A 82 5.32 -0.43 -0.76
N ASP A 83 5.80 -0.58 0.47
CA ASP A 83 5.02 -1.17 1.56
C ASP A 83 3.76 -0.36 1.88
N ASN A 84 3.82 0.96 1.73
CA ASN A 84 2.66 1.84 1.86
C ASN A 84 1.62 1.58 0.76
N GLU A 85 2.02 1.42 -0.50
CA GLU A 85 1.11 1.09 -1.60
C GLU A 85 0.42 -0.26 -1.37
N ILE A 86 1.18 -1.29 -1.00
CA ILE A 86 0.64 -2.64 -0.75
C ILE A 86 -0.36 -2.62 0.40
N LYS A 87 0.00 -1.98 1.53
CA LYS A 87 -0.91 -1.81 2.67
C LYS A 87 -2.19 -1.07 2.26
N ASN A 88 -2.06 -0.01 1.47
CA ASN A 88 -3.22 0.76 1.02
C ASN A 88 -4.12 -0.10 0.14
N TYR A 89 -3.56 -0.73 -0.89
CA TYR A 89 -4.28 -1.62 -1.79
C TYR A 89 -4.97 -2.77 -1.06
N TRP A 90 -4.30 -3.34 -0.05
CA TRP A 90 -4.90 -4.35 0.80
C TRP A 90 -6.15 -3.85 1.50
N ASN A 91 -6.03 -2.69 2.17
CA ASN A 91 -7.10 -2.14 3.00
C ASN A 91 -8.28 -1.57 2.19
N THR A 92 -8.04 -1.06 0.97
CA THR A 92 -9.08 -0.44 0.15
C THR A 92 -9.69 -1.39 -0.87
N HIS A 93 -8.93 -2.37 -1.39
CA HIS A 93 -9.37 -3.25 -2.47
C HIS A 93 -9.47 -4.71 -2.00
N MET A 94 -8.37 -5.31 -1.56
CA MET A 94 -8.30 -6.76 -1.33
C MET A 94 -9.23 -7.26 -0.24
N ARG A 95 -9.30 -6.54 0.89
CA ARG A 95 -10.21 -6.93 1.98
C ARG A 95 -11.66 -7.05 1.50
N LYS A 96 -12.11 -6.10 0.68
CA LYS A 96 -13.46 -6.10 0.12
C LYS A 96 -13.64 -7.25 -0.88
N LYS A 97 -12.66 -7.45 -1.78
CA LYS A 97 -12.68 -8.52 -2.78
C LYS A 97 -12.76 -9.91 -2.14
N LEU A 98 -11.94 -10.18 -1.12
CA LEU A 98 -11.96 -11.47 -0.41
C LEU A 98 -13.28 -11.71 0.32
N LEU A 99 -13.82 -10.70 0.99
CA LEU A 99 -15.12 -10.81 1.67
C LEU A 99 -16.26 -11.10 0.69
N GLN A 100 -16.25 -10.50 -0.51
CA GLN A 100 -17.23 -10.77 -1.56
C GLN A 100 -17.11 -12.20 -2.12
N MET A 101 -15.90 -12.77 -2.10
CA MET A 101 -15.65 -14.17 -2.45
C MET A 101 -15.95 -15.14 -1.29
N GLY A 102 -16.44 -14.64 -0.15
CA GLY A 102 -16.68 -15.45 1.04
C GLY A 102 -15.41 -15.92 1.75
N ILE A 103 -14.29 -15.24 1.57
CA ILE A 103 -13.00 -15.56 2.20
C ILE A 103 -12.71 -14.53 3.30
N ASP A 104 -12.26 -15.00 4.46
CA ASP A 104 -11.82 -14.11 5.53
C ASP A 104 -10.45 -13.49 5.17
N PRO A 105 -10.30 -12.15 5.16
CA PRO A 105 -9.06 -11.51 4.73
C PRO A 105 -7.90 -11.67 5.73
N ILE A 106 -8.17 -12.07 6.97
CA ILE A 106 -7.14 -12.29 8.00
C ILE A 106 -6.68 -13.74 7.97
N THR A 107 -7.62 -14.69 7.99
CA THR A 107 -7.28 -16.12 8.06
C THR A 107 -7.03 -16.74 6.68
N HIS A 108 -7.50 -16.10 5.60
CA HIS A 108 -7.49 -16.64 4.24
C HIS A 108 -8.28 -17.95 4.10
N GLU A 109 -9.23 -18.19 5.00
CA GLU A 109 -10.11 -19.37 4.97
C GLU A 109 -11.50 -19.02 4.43
N PRO A 110 -12.20 -19.98 3.80
CA PRO A 110 -13.61 -19.81 3.48
C PRO A 110 -14.40 -19.52 4.76
N ARG A 111 -15.24 -18.49 4.73
CA ARG A 111 -16.22 -18.22 5.78
C ARG A 111 -17.26 -19.35 5.71
N THR A 112 -17.10 -20.38 6.53
CA THR A 112 -18.05 -21.48 6.63
C THR A 112 -19.39 -20.94 7.16
N ASN A 113 -20.36 -20.83 6.25
CA ASN A 113 -21.75 -20.44 6.46
C ASN A 113 -22.02 -19.20 7.34
N ASP A 114 -22.21 -18.07 6.66
CA ASP A 114 -23.17 -17.06 7.09
C ASP A 114 -24.20 -16.76 5.98
N LEU A 115 -24.75 -17.84 5.42
CA LEU A 115 -25.99 -17.81 4.61
C LEU A 115 -27.20 -17.31 5.43
N SER A 116 -27.02 -17.02 6.73
CA SER A 116 -28.04 -16.52 7.65
C SER A 116 -28.22 -15.01 7.57
N LEU A 117 -27.14 -14.23 7.37
CA LEU A 117 -27.24 -12.76 7.35
C LEU A 117 -27.68 -12.20 5.99
N ASP A 118 -27.39 -12.89 4.89
CA ASP A 118 -27.67 -12.39 3.52
C ASP A 118 -29.16 -12.55 3.13
N VAL A 119 -29.79 -13.66 3.56
CA VAL A 119 -31.23 -13.88 3.31
C VAL A 119 -32.09 -12.86 4.04
N SER A 120 -31.72 -12.46 5.26
CA SER A 120 -32.45 -11.43 6.01
C SER A 120 -32.33 -10.04 5.38
N GLN A 121 -31.19 -9.70 4.76
CA GLN A 121 -31.01 -8.43 4.04
C GLN A 121 -31.71 -8.42 2.68
N MET A 122 -31.73 -9.55 1.96
CA MET A 122 -32.48 -9.68 0.71
C MET A 122 -34.00 -9.64 0.91
N LEU A 123 -34.52 -10.27 1.98
CA LEU A 123 -35.96 -10.24 2.30
C LEU A 123 -36.44 -8.83 2.68
N ALA A 124 -35.61 -8.04 3.37
CA ALA A 124 -35.95 -6.66 3.73
C ALA A 124 -36.08 -5.73 2.50
N ALA A 125 -35.29 -5.98 1.45
CA ALA A 125 -35.32 -5.20 0.21
C ALA A 125 -36.49 -5.56 -0.73
N ALA A 126 -37.12 -6.73 -0.56
CA ALA A 126 -38.21 -7.21 -1.41
C ALA A 126 -39.62 -6.82 -0.92
N ILE A 127 -39.73 -6.21 0.28
CA ILE A 127 -41.01 -5.81 0.90
C ILE A 127 -41.20 -4.27 0.87
N SER A 128 -40.25 -3.51 0.30
CA SER A 128 -40.38 -2.06 0.06
C SER A 128 -40.64 -1.77 -1.42
#